data_AF-A0AAN7M5W7-F1
#
_entry.id   AF-A0AAN7M5W7-F1
#
_cell.length_a   1.000
_cell.length_b   1.000
_cell.length_c   1.000
_cell.angle_alpha   90.00
_cell.angle_beta   90.00
_cell.angle_gamma   90.00
#
_symmetry.space_group_name_H-M   'P 1'
#
loop_
_entity.id
_entity.type
_entity.pdbx_description
1 polymer ?
#
loop_
_entity_poly.entity_id
_entity_poly.type
_entity_poly.pdbx_seq_one_letter_code
_entity_poly.pdbx_strand_id
1 'polypeptide(L)'
;MYIRALCRNGKLEEAQQIMNKIGEKHEKLNGYVYGSIVHGLLQRGQLEDAVHKVEEMKRAGITPMVHVYTSLIIHFFKEKQIRKALEILEKM
;
A
#
# COMPACT_ATOMS: atom_id res chain seq x y z
N MET A 1 1.55 -14.60 5.49
CA MET A 1 1.81 -15.05 4.10
C MET A 1 0.54 -15.12 3.24
N TYR A 2 -0.62 -15.48 3.77
CA TYR A 2 -1.88 -15.60 3.02
C TYR A 2 -2.33 -14.31 2.28
N ILE A 3 -2.31 -13.15 2.95
CA ILE A 3 -2.70 -11.86 2.34
C ILE A 3 -1.82 -11.50 1.12
N ARG A 4 -0.49 -11.72 1.22
CA ARG A 4 0.44 -11.49 0.11
C ARG A 4 0.11 -12.37 -1.11
N ALA A 5 -0.29 -13.62 -0.88
CA ALA A 5 -0.69 -14.52 -1.95
C ALA A 5 -1.98 -14.01 -2.63
N LEU A 6 -2.95 -13.53 -1.85
CA LEU A 6 -4.18 -12.93 -2.40
C LEU A 6 -3.89 -11.69 -3.23
N CYS A 7 -3.04 -10.77 -2.76
CA CYS A 7 -2.64 -9.59 -3.53
C CYS A 7 -1.96 -9.96 -4.86
N ARG A 8 -1.10 -10.99 -4.86
CA ARG A 8 -0.41 -11.46 -6.09
C ARG A 8 -1.35 -12.13 -7.09
N ASN A 9 -2.42 -12.75 -6.61
CA ASN A 9 -3.44 -13.38 -7.46
C ASN A 9 -4.58 -12.42 -7.84
N GLY A 10 -4.40 -11.11 -7.62
CA GLY A 10 -5.41 -10.10 -7.97
C GLY A 10 -6.67 -10.14 -7.10
N LYS A 11 -6.68 -10.90 -6.00
CA LYS A 11 -7.80 -11.03 -5.04
C LYS A 11 -7.67 -9.97 -3.93
N LEU A 12 -7.67 -8.69 -4.32
CA LEU A 12 -7.38 -7.59 -3.40
C LEU A 12 -8.52 -7.36 -2.39
N GLU A 13 -9.76 -7.61 -2.79
CA GLU A 13 -10.94 -7.51 -1.92
C GLU A 13 -10.87 -8.51 -0.76
N GLU A 14 -10.55 -9.78 -1.08
CA GLU A 14 -10.34 -10.84 -0.08
C GLU A 14 -9.15 -10.48 0.83
N ALA A 15 -8.06 -9.94 0.27
CA ALA A 15 -6.91 -9.46 1.03
C ALA A 15 -7.29 -8.34 2.03
N GLN A 16 -8.14 -7.40 1.61
CA GLN A 16 -8.58 -6.27 2.41
C GLN A 16 -9.52 -6.69 3.55
N GLN A 17 -10.46 -7.62 3.29
CA GLN A 17 -11.34 -8.16 4.32
C GLN A 17 -10.57 -8.87 5.45
N ILE A 18 -9.55 -9.64 5.09
CA ILE A 18 -8.74 -10.36 6.08
C ILE A 18 -7.88 -9.39 6.87
N MET A 19 -7.33 -8.35 6.22
CA MET A 19 -6.59 -7.32 6.92
C MET A 19 -7.46 -6.61 7.96
N ASN A 20 -8.72 -6.27 7.61
CA ASN A 20 -9.66 -5.67 8.56
C ASN A 20 -9.92 -6.60 9.76
N LYS A 21 -10.16 -7.90 9.52
CA LYS A 21 -10.35 -8.90 10.59
C LYS A 21 -9.14 -9.06 11.51
N ILE A 22 -7.92 -8.88 11.00
CA ILE A 22 -6.69 -8.92 11.83
C ILE A 22 -6.53 -7.61 12.61
N GLY A 23 -6.85 -6.47 11.99
CA GLY A 23 -6.86 -5.17 12.66
C GLY A 23 -7.87 -5.10 13.82
N GLU A 24 -9.05 -5.70 13.66
CA GLU A 24 -10.07 -5.85 14.71
C GLU A 24 -9.58 -6.66 15.91
N LYS A 25 -8.63 -7.58 15.70
CA LYS A 25 -8.01 -8.36 16.78
C LYS A 25 -6.86 -7.64 17.48
N HIS A 26 -6.60 -6.37 17.14
CA HIS A 26 -5.44 -5.59 17.60
C HIS A 26 -4.09 -6.27 17.35
N GLU A 27 -4.03 -7.22 16.42
CA GLU A 27 -2.78 -7.86 16.03
C GLU A 27 -2.01 -6.94 15.10
N LYS A 28 -0.71 -6.73 15.38
CA LYS A 28 0.17 -5.93 14.54
C LYS A 28 0.30 -6.59 13.16
N LEU A 29 -0.36 -5.99 12.17
CA LEU A 29 -0.12 -6.28 10.77
C LEU A 29 1.34 -5.97 10.42
N ASN A 30 2.00 -6.89 9.74
CA ASN A 30 3.38 -6.72 9.30
C ASN A 30 3.43 -5.67 8.17
N GLY A 31 4.44 -4.80 8.14
CA GLY A 31 4.65 -3.83 7.06
C GLY A 31 4.67 -4.46 5.65
N TYR A 32 5.08 -5.73 5.52
CA TYR A 32 5.00 -6.46 4.25
C TYR A 32 3.58 -6.67 3.73
N VAL A 33 2.59 -6.76 4.63
CA VAL A 33 1.17 -6.89 4.26
C VAL A 33 0.65 -5.59 3.68
N TYR A 34 0.87 -4.48 4.40
CA TYR A 34 0.56 -3.13 3.93
C TYR A 34 1.19 -2.85 2.56
N GLY A 35 2.48 -3.14 2.43
CA GLY A 35 3.19 -2.95 1.17
C GLY A 35 2.66 -3.78 0.01
N SER A 36 2.10 -4.98 0.27
CA SER A 36 1.49 -5.82 -0.77
C SER A 36 0.14 -5.27 -1.22
N ILE A 37 -0.66 -4.74 -0.29
CA ILE A 37 -1.96 -4.13 -0.58
C ILE A 37 -1.77 -2.81 -1.34
N VAL A 38 -0.84 -1.96 -0.90
CA VAL A 38 -0.51 -0.71 -1.62
C VAL A 38 -0.09 -1.02 -3.05
N HIS A 39 0.77 -2.02 -3.27
CA HIS A 39 1.14 -2.42 -4.62
C HIS A 39 -0.07 -2.89 -5.44
N GLY A 40 -0.94 -3.72 -4.86
CA GLY A 40 -2.17 -4.19 -5.52
C GLY A 40 -3.13 -3.06 -5.91
N LEU A 41 -3.31 -2.07 -5.03
CA LEU A 41 -4.15 -0.89 -5.27
C LEU A 41 -3.58 -0.04 -6.43
N LEU A 42 -2.26 0.16 -6.45
CA LEU A 42 -1.59 0.91 -7.51
C LEU A 42 -1.68 0.22 -8.88
N GLN A 43 -1.61 -1.11 -8.94
CA GLN A 43 -1.80 -1.87 -10.18
C GLN A 43 -3.22 -1.74 -10.74
N ARG A 44 -4.21 -1.49 -9.87
CA ARG A 44 -5.60 -1.27 -10.25
C ARG A 44 -5.95 0.20 -10.50
N GLY A 45 -4.98 1.11 -10.40
CA GLY A 45 -5.22 2.55 -10.52
C GLY A 45 -5.93 3.19 -9.33
N GLN A 46 -6.10 2.46 -8.22
CA GLN A 46 -6.76 2.93 -7.00
C GLN A 46 -5.77 3.72 -6.13
N LEU A 47 -5.36 4.88 -6.61
CA LEU A 47 -4.31 5.68 -5.98
C LEU A 47 -4.71 6.23 -4.60
N GLU A 48 -5.92 6.75 -4.47
CA GLU A 48 -6.39 7.36 -3.22
C GLU A 48 -6.43 6.33 -2.08
N ASP A 49 -6.94 5.14 -2.38
CA ASP A 49 -6.92 3.99 -1.47
C ASP A 49 -5.49 3.59 -1.10
N ALA A 50 -4.56 3.59 -2.09
CA ALA A 50 -3.16 3.26 -1.86
C ALA A 50 -2.49 4.26 -0.91
N VAL A 51 -2.71 5.56 -1.11
CA VAL A 51 -2.19 6.62 -0.24
C VAL A 51 -2.80 6.52 1.15
N HIS A 52 -4.11 6.30 1.26
CA HIS A 52 -4.78 6.10 2.54
C HIS A 52 -4.15 4.95 3.34
N LYS A 53 -3.84 3.85 2.64
CA LYS A 53 -3.23 2.66 3.24
C LYS A 53 -1.81 2.92 3.75
N VAL A 54 -1.04 3.79 3.07
CA VAL A 54 0.28 4.24 3.54
C VAL A 54 0.15 5.10 4.80
N GLU A 55 -0.85 5.98 4.87
CA GLU A 55 -1.09 6.78 6.07
C GLU A 55 -1.61 5.95 7.26
N GLU A 56 -2.40 4.90 7.02
CA GLU A 56 -2.74 3.91 8.06
C GLU A 56 -1.50 3.17 8.56
N MET A 57 -0.60 2.76 7.65
CA MET A 57 0.65 2.10 8.00
C MET A 57 1.52 2.98 8.91
N LYS A 58 1.65 4.28 8.58
CA LYS A 58 2.35 5.27 9.42
C LYS A 58 1.68 5.45 10.78
N ARG A 59 0.36 5.59 10.82
CA ARG A 59 -0.43 5.70 12.08
C ARG A 59 -0.29 4.47 12.97
N ALA A 60 -0.08 3.29 12.39
CA ALA A 60 0.21 2.06 13.11
C ALA A 60 1.67 1.97 13.62
N GLY A 61 2.49 3.01 13.42
CA GLY A 61 3.91 3.03 13.80
C GLY A 61 4.80 2.16 12.92
N ILE A 62 4.35 1.84 11.70
CA ILE A 62 5.09 1.00 10.75
C ILE A 62 5.67 1.90 9.67
N THR A 63 7.00 1.91 9.54
CA THR A 63 7.69 2.71 8.52
C THR A 63 7.40 2.16 7.12
N PRO A 64 6.83 2.97 6.20
CA PRO A 64 6.65 2.58 4.81
C PRO A 64 7.97 2.13 4.20
N MET A 65 7.99 0.94 3.61
CA MET A 65 9.20 0.41 2.97
C MET A 65 9.49 1.14 1.66
N VAL A 66 10.77 1.15 1.25
CA VAL A 66 11.25 1.72 -0.02
C VAL A 66 10.38 1.30 -1.22
N HIS A 67 9.97 0.03 -1.30
CA HIS A 67 9.16 -0.47 -2.41
C HIS A 67 7.79 0.21 -2.53
N VAL A 68 7.24 0.73 -1.42
CA VAL A 68 5.96 1.45 -1.36
C VAL A 68 6.11 2.82 -2.03
N TYR A 69 7.15 3.56 -1.65
CA TYR A 69 7.47 4.84 -2.24
C TYR A 69 7.84 4.71 -3.73
N THR A 70 8.66 3.72 -4.08
CA THR A 70 8.99 3.43 -5.48
C THR A 70 7.73 3.11 -6.31
N SER A 71 6.79 2.33 -5.76
CA SER A 71 5.54 2.02 -6.46
C SER A 71 4.68 3.26 -6.69
N LEU A 72 4.58 4.15 -5.70
CA LEU A 72 3.86 5.43 -5.81
C LEU A 72 4.49 6.35 -6.85
N ILE A 73 5.82 6.49 -6.83
CA ILE A 73 6.58 7.30 -7.79
C ILE A 73 6.34 6.79 -9.22
N ILE A 74 6.48 5.48 -9.46
CA ILE A 74 6.23 4.87 -10.78
C ILE A 74 4.80 5.15 -11.25
N HIS A 75 3.81 5.03 -10.36
CA HIS A 75 2.42 5.32 -10.69
C HIS A 75 2.24 6.80 -11.07
N PHE A 76 2.74 7.75 -10.28
CA PHE A 76 2.64 9.17 -10.61
C PHE A 76 3.35 9.55 -11.91
N PHE A 77 4.47 8.90 -12.25
CA PHE A 77 5.10 9.06 -13.55
C PHE A 77 4.22 8.56 -14.70
N LYS A 78 3.57 7.39 -14.54
CA LYS A 78 2.62 6.85 -15.56
C LYS A 78 1.42 7.78 -15.77
N GLU A 79 0.91 8.37 -14.69
CA GLU A 79 -0.20 9.34 -14.72
C GLU A 79 0.22 10.77 -15.10
N LYS A 80 1.50 10.99 -15.46
CA LYS A 80 2.08 12.31 -15.78
C LYS A 80 1.96 13.35 -14.65
N GLN A 81 1.74 12.90 -13.42
CA GLN A 81 1.62 13.74 -12.22
C GLN A 81 3.00 13.96 -11.57
N ILE A 82 3.91 14.60 -12.31
CA ILE A 82 5.34 14.73 -11.94
C ILE A 82 5.55 15.45 -10.60
N ARG A 83 4.76 16.48 -10.28
CA ARG A 83 4.86 17.20 -9.00
C ARG A 83 4.64 16.29 -7.81
N LYS A 84 3.62 15.43 -7.87
CA LYS A 84 3.33 14.46 -6.80
C LYS A 84 4.43 13.39 -6.70
N ALA A 85 5.01 12.97 -7.83
CA ALA A 85 6.15 12.05 -7.80
C ALA A 85 7.35 12.65 -7.04
N LEU A 86 7.63 13.94 -7.24
CA LEU A 86 8.70 14.66 -6.54
C LEU A 86 8.40 14.82 -5.04
N GLU A 87 7.17 15.18 -4.67
CA GLU A 87 6.76 15.26 -3.26
C GLU A 87 6.91 13.91 -2.53
N ILE A 88 6.67 12.78 -3.23
CA ILE A 88 6.88 11.45 -2.67
C ILE A 88 8.38 11.13 -2.55
N LEU A 89 9.19 11.55 -3.52
CA LEU A 89 10.65 11.39 -3.47
C LEU A 89 11.27 12.13 -2.28
N GLU A 90 10.77 13.32 -1.94
CA GLU A 90 11.22 14.10 -0.77
C GLU A 90 10.81 13.48 0.58
N LYS A 91 9.77 12.63 0.58
CA LYS A 91 9.25 11.94 1.78
C LYS A 91 9.90 10.57 2.03
N MET A 92 10.74 10.12 1.10
CA MET A 92 11.45 8.84 1.16
C MET A 92 12.73 8.97 1.98
#